data_AF-A0A1D7XIE1-F1
#
_entry.id   AF-A0A1D7XIE1-F1
#
_cell.length_a   1.000
_cell.length_b   1.000
_cell.length_c   1.000
_cell.angle_alpha   90.00
_cell.angle_beta   90.00
_cell.angle_gamma   90.00
#
_symmetry.space_group_name_H-M   'P 1'
#
loop_
_entity.id
_entity.type
_entity.pdbx_description
1 polymer ?
#
loop_
_entity_poly.entity_id
_entity_poly.type
_entity_poly.pdbx_seq_one_letter_code
_entity_poly.pdbx_strand_id
1 'polypeptide(L)'
;MKKDIFTITEVIAIVMDLADKLKVYELYGFEDESELHITRHLNDKLESLYSVEYDDFLCRCSEIAEDILSIKTGELNELNQCHEEIGFLAKKKLKEFLIDI
;
A
#
# COMPACT_ATOMS: atom_id res chain seq x y z
N MET A 1 6.33 -20.11 6.61
CA MET A 1 5.10 -19.73 7.35
C MET A 1 4.15 -19.11 6.34
N LYS A 2 2.89 -19.54 6.30
CA LYS A 2 1.90 -18.97 5.37
C LYS A 2 1.40 -17.66 5.98
N LYS A 3 1.49 -16.52 5.28
CA LYS A 3 1.05 -15.21 5.82
C LYS A 3 -0.14 -14.68 5.04
N ASP A 4 -1.22 -15.44 5.03
CA ASP A 4 -2.47 -15.01 4.41
C ASP A 4 -3.16 -13.98 5.34
N ILE A 5 -2.74 -12.70 5.31
CA ILE A 5 -3.14 -11.69 6.31
C ILE A 5 -4.01 -10.60 5.69
N PHE A 6 -3.64 -10.12 4.51
CA PHE A 6 -4.29 -9.00 3.85
C PHE A 6 -5.09 -9.46 2.64
N THR A 7 -6.28 -8.88 2.49
CA THR A 7 -7.01 -8.93 1.23
C THR A 7 -6.44 -7.91 0.25
N ILE A 8 -6.75 -8.06 -1.04
CA ILE A 8 -6.27 -7.12 -2.05
C ILE A 8 -6.79 -5.69 -1.81
N THR A 9 -8.03 -5.56 -1.34
CA THR A 9 -8.65 -4.26 -1.02
C THR A 9 -7.94 -3.58 0.15
N GLU A 10 -7.50 -4.35 1.13
CA GLU A 10 -6.72 -3.86 2.26
C GLU A 10 -5.34 -3.36 1.80
N VAL A 11 -4.66 -4.09 0.91
CA VAL A 11 -3.41 -3.63 0.29
C VAL A 11 -3.62 -2.36 -0.53
N ILE A 12 -4.69 -2.27 -1.32
CA ILE A 12 -5.04 -1.05 -2.08
C ILE A 12 -5.16 0.15 -1.15
N ALA A 13 -5.84 0.02 -0.01
CA ALA A 13 -5.99 1.11 0.95
C ALA A 13 -4.64 1.60 1.50
N ILE A 14 -3.74 0.67 1.86
CA ILE A 14 -2.41 1.01 2.40
C ILE A 14 -1.55 1.68 1.33
N VAL A 15 -1.50 1.12 0.12
CA VAL A 15 -0.67 1.64 -0.98
C VAL A 15 -1.17 3.01 -1.44
N MET A 16 -2.49 3.23 -1.49
CA MET A 16 -3.05 4.53 -1.85
C MET A 16 -2.69 5.62 -0.84
N ASP A 17 -2.73 5.31 0.46
CA ASP A 17 -2.31 6.24 1.52
C ASP A 17 -0.82 6.59 1.40
N LEU A 18 0.03 5.58 1.18
CA LEU A 18 1.47 5.79 0.94
C LEU A 18 1.72 6.67 -0.29
N ALA A 19 0.99 6.44 -1.38
CA ALA A 19 1.12 7.26 -2.59
C ALA A 19 0.69 8.71 -2.34
N ASP A 20 -0.34 8.95 -1.53
CA ASP A 20 -0.73 10.31 -1.16
C ASP A 20 0.35 11.00 -0.32
N LYS A 21 0.99 10.30 0.62
CA LYS A 21 2.12 10.84 1.40
C LYS A 21 3.34 11.15 0.54
N LEU A 22 3.70 10.24 -0.37
CA LEU A 22 4.78 10.46 -1.32
C LEU A 22 4.50 11.66 -2.23
N LYS A 23 3.25 11.85 -2.68
CA LYS A 23 2.83 13.02 -3.44
C LYS A 23 2.98 14.33 -2.65
N VAL A 24 2.64 14.31 -1.36
CA VAL A 24 2.86 15.47 -0.47
C VAL A 24 4.34 15.80 -0.38
N TYR A 25 5.21 14.80 -0.22
CA TYR A 25 6.66 14.99 -0.24
C TYR A 25 7.15 15.60 -1.57
N GLU A 26 6.69 15.08 -2.72
CA GLU A 26 7.08 15.62 -4.03
C GLU A 26 6.64 17.09 -4.23
N LEU A 27 5.45 17.45 -3.76
CA LEU A 27 4.90 18.79 -3.95
C LEU A 27 5.48 19.83 -3.00
N TYR A 28 5.76 19.43 -1.75
CA TYR A 28 6.08 20.37 -0.68
C TYR A 28 7.48 20.20 -0.08
N GLY A 29 8.18 19.11 -0.40
CA GLY A 29 9.57 18.86 0.02
C GLY A 29 9.73 18.51 1.50
N PHE A 30 8.65 18.20 2.22
CA PHE A 30 8.70 17.72 3.59
C PHE A 30 8.07 16.33 3.71
N GLU A 31 8.68 15.49 4.53
CA GLU A 31 8.21 14.14 4.79
C GLU A 31 6.98 14.21 5.70
N ASP A 32 5.90 13.57 5.28
CA ASP A 32 4.71 13.46 6.12
C ASP A 32 4.94 12.33 7.14
N GLU A 33 5.45 12.71 8.32
CA GLU A 33 5.71 11.81 9.45
C GLU A 33 4.42 11.32 10.14
N SER A 34 3.23 11.70 9.66
CA SER A 34 1.99 11.19 10.21
C SER A 34 1.90 9.67 10.08
N GLU A 35 1.14 9.02 10.97
CA GLU A 35 0.80 7.60 10.82
C GLU A 35 -0.08 7.38 9.57
N LEU A 36 -0.10 6.15 9.04
CA LEU A 36 -0.97 5.81 7.91
C LEU A 36 -2.43 6.13 8.23
N HIS A 37 -3.17 6.77 7.31
CA HIS A 37 -4.59 7.09 7.51
C HIS A 37 -5.48 5.89 7.16
N ILE A 38 -5.25 4.77 7.85
CA ILE A 38 -5.95 3.50 7.63
C ILE A 38 -6.88 3.16 8.79
N THR A 39 -7.81 2.24 8.53
CA THR A 39 -8.77 1.80 9.57
C THR A 39 -8.05 1.10 10.72
N ARG A 40 -8.62 1.17 11.93
CA ARG A 40 -8.09 0.46 13.11
C ARG A 40 -7.84 -1.02 12.85
N HIS A 41 -8.75 -1.68 12.13
CA HIS A 41 -8.61 -3.09 11.77
C HIS A 41 -7.36 -3.37 10.91
N LEU A 42 -6.99 -2.45 10.02
CA LEU A 42 -5.76 -2.54 9.24
C LEU A 42 -4.52 -2.32 10.12
N ASN A 43 -4.56 -1.35 11.04
CA ASN A 43 -3.49 -1.15 12.01
C ASN A 43 -3.28 -2.39 12.88
N ASP A 44 -4.35 -2.98 13.41
CA ASP A 44 -4.27 -4.19 14.24
C ASP A 44 -3.61 -5.36 13.46
N LYS A 45 -3.89 -5.47 12.15
CA LYS A 45 -3.23 -6.47 11.28
C LYS A 45 -1.75 -6.17 11.07
N LEU A 46 -1.37 -4.92 10.84
CA LEU A 46 0.01 -4.51 10.70
C LEU A 46 0.81 -4.76 11.98
N GLU A 47 0.24 -4.43 13.14
CA GLU A 47 0.85 -4.70 14.45
C GLU A 47 0.98 -6.20 14.76
N SER A 48 0.21 -7.05 14.09
CA SER A 48 0.32 -8.52 14.24
C SER A 48 1.51 -9.13 13.51
N LEU A 49 2.15 -8.38 12.60
CA LEU A 49 3.35 -8.82 11.89
C LEU A 49 4.58 -8.79 12.81
N TYR A 50 5.51 -9.72 12.63
CA TYR A 50 6.83 -9.55 13.25
C TYR A 50 7.55 -8.37 12.58
N SER A 51 8.39 -7.65 13.33
CA SER A 51 9.10 -6.45 12.85
C SER A 51 9.74 -6.60 11.47
N VAL A 52 10.46 -7.70 11.22
CA VAL A 52 11.08 -7.96 9.90
C VAL A 52 10.05 -8.09 8.78
N GLU A 53 8.87 -8.63 9.09
CA GLU A 53 7.79 -8.85 8.13
C GLU A 53 6.99 -7.57 7.89
N TYR A 54 6.84 -6.76 8.93
CA TYR A 54 6.27 -5.42 8.86
C TYR A 54 7.12 -4.52 7.96
N ASP A 55 8.43 -4.46 8.20
CA ASP A 55 9.35 -3.63 7.41
C ASP A 55 9.40 -4.07 5.94
N ASP A 56 9.46 -5.38 5.70
CA ASP A 56 9.44 -5.96 4.35
C ASP A 56 8.11 -5.71 3.63
N PHE A 57 6.97 -5.84 4.34
CA PHE A 57 5.66 -5.55 3.78
C PHE A 57 5.53 -4.07 3.41
N LEU A 58 5.86 -3.15 4.31
CA LEU A 58 5.77 -1.71 4.04
C LEU A 58 6.74 -1.27 2.94
N CYS A 59 7.97 -1.78 2.92
CA CYS A 59 8.93 -1.49 1.86
C CYS A 59 8.35 -1.84 0.48
N ARG A 60 7.78 -3.04 0.34
CA ARG A 60 7.16 -3.48 -0.92
C ARG A 60 5.89 -2.70 -1.26
N CYS A 61 5.10 -2.30 -0.27
CA CYS A 61 3.95 -1.42 -0.49
C CYS A 61 4.39 -0.03 -0.97
N SER A 62 5.48 0.52 -0.42
CA SER A 62 6.06 1.80 -0.86
C SER A 62 6.58 1.72 -2.29
N GLU A 63 7.24 0.63 -2.69
CA GLU A 63 7.64 0.44 -4.10
C GLU A 63 6.42 0.46 -5.04
N ILE A 64 5.31 -0.15 -4.65
CA ILE A 64 4.07 -0.12 -5.44
C ILE A 64 3.51 1.31 -5.46
N ALA A 65 3.57 2.04 -4.34
CA ALA A 65 3.11 3.42 -4.24
C ALA A 65 3.87 4.35 -5.19
N GLU A 66 5.19 4.19 -5.30
CA GLU A 66 6.04 4.89 -6.28
C GLU A 66 5.64 4.55 -7.73
N ASP A 67 5.41 3.27 -8.03
CA ASP A 67 4.99 2.82 -9.38
C ASP A 67 3.66 3.49 -9.79
N ILE A 68 2.67 3.54 -8.89
CA ILE A 68 1.35 4.12 -9.21
C ILE A 68 1.31 5.64 -9.21
N LEU A 69 2.25 6.33 -8.57
CA LEU A 69 2.32 7.78 -8.59
C LEU A 69 2.46 8.33 -10.01
N SER A 70 3.18 7.61 -10.86
CA SER A 70 3.32 7.92 -12.29
C SER A 70 1.98 7.90 -13.05
N ILE A 71 0.95 7.26 -12.50
CA ILE A 71 -0.39 7.09 -13.10
C ILE A 71 -1.39 8.11 -12.51
N LYS A 72 -1.18 8.58 -11.27
CA LYS A 72 -2.19 9.31 -10.48
C LYS A 72 -2.20 10.82 -10.82
N THR A 73 -3.07 11.24 -11.74
CA THR A 73 -3.31 12.68 -12.03
C THR A 73 -4.46 13.27 -11.21
N GLY A 74 -5.39 12.42 -10.75
CA GLY A 74 -6.51 12.78 -9.86
C GLY A 74 -7.89 12.54 -10.47
N GLU A 75 -7.95 11.89 -11.64
CA GLU A 75 -9.21 11.58 -12.32
C GLU A 75 -9.84 10.26 -11.83
N LEU A 76 -11.17 10.17 -11.89
CA LEU A 76 -11.92 8.99 -11.43
C LEU A 76 -11.58 7.71 -12.23
N ASN A 77 -11.32 7.83 -13.53
CA ASN A 77 -10.89 6.70 -14.35
C ASN A 77 -9.52 6.18 -13.94
N GLU A 78 -8.64 7.05 -13.46
CA GLU A 78 -7.31 6.69 -13.01
C GLU A 78 -7.35 6.00 -11.65
N LEU A 79 -8.30 6.35 -10.76
CA LEU A 79 -8.47 5.61 -9.50
C LEU A 79 -8.74 4.12 -9.76
N ASN A 80 -9.57 3.81 -10.77
CA ASN A 80 -9.80 2.42 -11.18
C ASN A 80 -8.53 1.78 -11.74
N GLN A 81 -7.75 2.51 -12.55
CA GLN A 81 -6.48 2.03 -13.07
C GLN A 81 -5.44 1.80 -11.96
N CYS A 82 -5.35 2.70 -10.97
CA CYS A 82 -4.51 2.52 -9.80
C CYS A 82 -4.93 1.26 -9.04
N HIS A 83 -6.23 1.05 -8.79
CA HIS A 83 -6.70 -0.16 -8.11
C HIS A 83 -6.35 -1.45 -8.86
N GLU A 84 -6.50 -1.46 -10.19
CA GLU A 84 -6.12 -2.58 -11.04
C GLU A 84 -4.62 -2.86 -10.99
N GLU A 85 -3.80 -1.80 -11.13
CA GLU A 85 -2.34 -1.90 -11.13
C GLU A 85 -1.80 -2.34 -9.77
N ILE A 86 -2.29 -1.76 -8.66
CA ILE A 86 -1.97 -2.21 -7.31
C ILE A 86 -2.35 -3.69 -7.16
N GLY A 87 -3.54 -4.08 -7.64
CA GLY A 87 -4.00 -5.46 -7.59
C GLY A 87 -3.06 -6.43 -8.32
N PHE A 88 -2.56 -6.02 -9.49
CA PHE A 88 -1.59 -6.78 -10.27
C PHE A 88 -0.23 -6.87 -9.57
N LEU A 89 0.32 -5.74 -9.12
CA LEU A 89 1.63 -5.65 -8.49
C LEU A 89 1.66 -6.35 -7.13
N ALA A 90 0.60 -6.22 -6.32
CA ALA A 90 0.48 -6.91 -5.04
C ALA A 90 0.48 -8.43 -5.21
N LYS A 91 -0.22 -8.98 -6.22
CA LYS A 91 -0.16 -10.43 -6.51
C LYS A 91 1.24 -10.91 -6.89
N LYS A 92 2.07 -10.03 -7.45
CA LYS A 92 3.45 -10.35 -7.85
C LYS A 92 4.45 -10.18 -6.71
N LYS A 93 4.35 -9.10 -5.94
CA LYS A 93 5.33 -8.67 -4.92
C LYS A 93 4.95 -9.08 -3.49
N LEU A 94 3.65 -9.15 -3.19
CA LEU A 94 3.11 -9.35 -1.85
C LEU A 94 2.38 -10.70 -1.70
N LYS A 95 2.57 -11.64 -2.64
CA LYS A 95 1.84 -12.91 -2.68
C LYS A 95 1.80 -13.64 -1.34
N GLU A 96 2.92 -13.64 -0.62
CA GLU A 96 3.02 -14.34 0.66
C GLU A 96 2.22 -13.71 1.80
N PHE A 97 1.85 -12.43 1.66
CA PHE A 97 1.04 -11.64 2.61
C PHE A 97 -0.47 -11.64 2.26
N LEU A 98 -0.83 -12.14 1.07
CA LEU A 98 -2.18 -12.08 0.54
C LEU A 98 -2.98 -13.32 0.93
N ILE A 99 -4.24 -13.10 1.33
CA ILE A 99 -5.21 -14.18 1.46
C ILE A 99 -5.57 -14.69 0.06
N ASP A 100 -5.21 -15.94 -0.25
CA ASP A 100 -5.73 -16.66 -1.42
C ASP A 100 -7.26 -16.75 -1.29
N ILE A 101 -7.99 -16.11 -2.21
CA ILE A 101 -9.44 -16.21 -2.35
C ILE A 101 -9.76 -17.07 -3.58
#